data_AF-A0A2J0LEL7-F1
#
_entry.id   AF-A0A2J0LEL7-F1
#
_cell.length_a   1.000
_cell.length_b   1.000
_cell.length_c   1.000
_cell.angle_alpha   90.00
_cell.angle_beta   90.00
_cell.angle_gamma   90.00
#
_symmetry.space_group_name_H-M   'P 1'
#
loop_
_entity.id
_entity.type
_entity.pdbx_description
1 polymer ?
#
loop_
_entity_poly.entity_id
_entity_poly.type
_entity_poly.pdbx_seq_one_letter_code
_entity_poly.pdbx_strand_id
1 'polypeptide(L)' 'MIMKIREKGQITIPSKIRTALHLSKDSILSVAKIGDAIVLSSQPPQFSEASQKFSRQAKKNNISLDELLGDLKTLRKK' A
#
# COMPACT_ATOMS: atom_id res chain seq x y z
N MET A 1 -20.36 -13.94 -9.75
CA MET A 1 -20.20 -14.58 -8.42
C MET A 1 -20.94 -13.73 -7.41
N ILE A 2 -21.85 -14.30 -6.64
CA ILE A 2 -22.64 -13.58 -5.63
C ILE A 2 -22.02 -13.89 -4.27
N MET A 3 -21.82 -12.87 -3.44
CA MET A 3 -21.23 -13.00 -2.11
C MET A 3 -22.10 -12.34 -1.06
N LYS A 4 -22.20 -12.99 0.11
CA LYS A 4 -22.94 -12.46 1.26
C LYS A 4 -22.05 -11.50 2.03
N ILE A 5 -22.60 -10.32 2.32
CA ILE A 5 -21.99 -9.37 3.26
C ILE A 5 -22.11 -9.96 4.67
N ARG A 6 -20.99 -9.97 5.41
CA ARG A 6 -20.94 -10.37 6.82
C ARG A 6 -21.25 -9.18 7.72
N GLU A 7 -20.90 -9.27 8.98
CA GLU A 7 -21.09 -8.15 9.91
C GLU A 7 -20.34 -6.90 9.45
N LYS A 8 -20.93 -5.73 9.72
CA LYS A 8 -20.31 -4.41 9.51
C LYS A 8 -19.80 -4.16 8.08
N GLY A 9 -20.43 -4.76 7.07
CA GLY A 9 -20.06 -4.51 5.67
C GLY A 9 -18.84 -5.30 5.18
N GLN A 10 -18.37 -6.29 5.94
CA GLN A 10 -17.23 -7.11 5.52
C GLN A 10 -17.59 -8.07 4.39
N ILE A 11 -16.75 -8.10 3.36
CA ILE A 11 -16.84 -9.07 2.25
C ILE A 11 -15.58 -9.92 2.19
N THR A 12 -15.74 -11.20 1.90
CA THR A 12 -14.60 -12.11 1.73
C THR A 12 -14.18 -12.13 0.26
N ILE A 13 -12.98 -11.64 -0.04
CA ILE A 13 -12.40 -11.72 -1.39
C ILE A 13 -11.94 -13.16 -1.65
N PRO A 14 -12.50 -13.86 -2.65
CA PRO A 14 -12.12 -15.24 -3.00
C PRO A 14 -10.65 -15.36 -3.41
N SER A 15 -10.06 -16.53 -3.20
CA SER A 15 -8.64 -16.82 -3.52
C SER A 15 -8.27 -16.45 -4.96
N LYS A 16 -9.11 -16.79 -5.95
CA LYS A 16 -8.88 -16.47 -7.37
C LYS A 16 -8.65 -14.97 -7.61
N ILE A 17 -9.44 -14.11 -6.98
CA ILE A 17 -9.33 -12.65 -7.13
C ILE A 17 -8.10 -12.14 -6.36
N ARG A 18 -7.83 -12.67 -5.15
CA ARG A 18 -6.63 -12.29 -4.39
C ARG A 18 -5.34 -12.57 -5.17
N THR A 19 -5.24 -13.74 -5.79
CA THR A 19 -4.05 -14.11 -6.59
C THR A 19 -3.94 -13.24 -7.84
N ALA A 20 -5.04 -13.01 -8.57
CA ALA A 20 -5.02 -12.16 -9.76
C ALA A 20 -4.59 -10.71 -9.47
N LEU A 21 -5.01 -10.18 -8.32
CA LEU A 21 -4.71 -8.80 -7.89
C LEU A 21 -3.52 -8.71 -6.94
N HIS A 22 -2.78 -9.81 -6.71
CA HIS A 22 -1.62 -9.89 -5.81
C HIS A 22 -1.88 -9.32 -4.39
N LEU A 23 -3.09 -9.58 -3.86
CA LEU A 23 -3.51 -9.08 -2.56
C LEU A 23 -2.99 -9.96 -1.42
N SER A 24 -2.28 -9.33 -0.49
CA SER A 24 -1.87 -9.89 0.80
C SER A 24 -2.87 -9.55 1.91
N LYS A 25 -2.69 -10.16 3.10
CA LYS A 25 -3.56 -9.97 4.27
C LYS A 25 -3.66 -8.50 4.74
N ASP A 26 -2.61 -7.72 4.49
CA ASP A 26 -2.49 -6.33 4.92
C ASP A 26 -2.57 -5.34 3.73
N SER A 27 -3.03 -5.81 2.57
CA SER A 27 -3.19 -4.96 1.39
C SER A 27 -4.29 -3.92 1.61
N ILE A 28 -3.93 -2.66 1.40
CA ILE A 28 -4.87 -1.54 1.44
C ILE A 28 -5.49 -1.37 0.05
N LEU A 29 -6.81 -1.36 0.01
CA LEU A 29 -7.58 -1.14 -1.21
C LEU A 29 -8.21 0.24 -1.16
N SER A 30 -8.21 0.93 -2.30
CA SER A 30 -9.07 2.09 -2.48
C SER A 30 -10.49 1.62 -2.78
N VAL A 31 -11.48 2.33 -2.25
CA VAL A 31 -12.90 2.07 -2.44
C VAL A 31 -13.53 3.28 -3.09
N ALA A 32 -14.17 3.08 -4.24
CA ALA A 32 -14.95 4.11 -4.93
C ALA A 32 -16.36 3.60 -5.23
N LYS A 33 -17.37 4.46 -5.02
CA LYS A 33 -18.74 4.21 -5.47
C LYS A 33 -18.92 4.85 -6.85
N ILE A 34 -19.29 4.06 -7.85
CA ILE A 34 -19.57 4.53 -9.21
C ILE A 34 -20.98 4.07 -9.58
N GLY A 35 -21.93 5.01 -9.60
CA GLY A 35 -23.35 4.68 -9.74
C GLY A 35 -23.79 3.72 -8.64
N ASP A 36 -24.31 2.56 -9.04
CA ASP A 36 -24.75 1.49 -8.12
C ASP A 36 -23.68 0.42 -7.87
N ALA A 37 -22.45 0.65 -8.33
CA ALA A 37 -21.32 -0.27 -8.16
C ALA A 37 -20.32 0.24 -7.13
N ILE A 38 -19.67 -0.72 -6.44
CA ILE A 38 -18.48 -0.47 -5.62
C ILE A 38 -17.28 -1.02 -6.38
N VAL A 39 -16.30 -0.16 -6.64
CA VAL A 39 -15.03 -0.52 -7.27
C VAL A 39 -13.94 -0.55 -6.21
N LEU A 40 -13.26 -1.69 -6.15
CA LEU A 40 -12.08 -1.89 -5.31
C LEU A 40 -10.85 -1.94 -6.22
N SER A 41 -9.89 -1.07 -5.98
CA SER A 41 -8.61 -1.07 -6.69
C SER A 41 -7.46 -1.25 -5.72
N SER A 42 -6.50 -2.11 -6.08
CA SER A 42 -5.22 -2.16 -5.40
C SER A 42 -4.56 -0.79 -5.54
N GLN A 43 -4.32 -0.12 -4.40
CA GLN A 43 -3.34 0.96 -4.43
C GLN A 43 -1.96 0.28 -4.38
N PRO A 44 -1.08 0.46 -5.37
CA PRO A 44 0.33 0.27 -5.07
C PRO A 44 0.63 1.14 -3.85
N PRO A 45 1.36 0.64 -2.83
CA PRO A 45 1.68 1.47 -1.68
C PRO A 45 2.31 2.75 -2.23
N GLN A 46 1.71 3.92 -1.99
CA GLN A 46 2.25 5.18 -2.49
C GLN A 46 3.71 5.37 -2.04
N PHE A 47 4.06 4.72 -0.93
CA PHE A 47 5.40 4.61 -0.40
C PHE A 47 6.34 3.63 -1.12
N SER A 48 5.88 2.63 -1.87
CA SER A 48 6.80 1.63 -2.45
C SER A 48 7.63 2.22 -3.58
N GLU A 49 7.02 3.01 -4.46
CA GLU A 49 7.72 3.65 -5.57
C GLU A 49 8.61 4.80 -5.07
N ALA A 50 8.09 5.62 -4.15
CA ALA A 50 8.86 6.66 -3.49
C ALA A 50 10.06 6.08 -2.72
N SER A 51 9.86 4.99 -1.97
CA SER A 51 10.93 4.30 -1.23
C SER A 51 11.93 3.64 -2.17
N GLN A 52 11.49 3.08 -3.31
CA GLN A 52 12.44 2.53 -4.30
C GLN A 52 13.27 3.62 -4.95
N LYS A 53 12.67 4.74 -5.38
CA LYS A 53 13.40 5.88 -5.95
C LYS A 53 14.39 6.44 -4.94
N PHE A 54 13.94 6.60 -3.70
CA PHE A 54 14.77 7.06 -2.59
C PHE A 54 15.93 6.10 -2.29
N SER A 55 15.67 4.78 -2.19
CA SER A 55 16.69 3.77 -1.91
C SER A 55 17.72 3.68 -3.04
N ARG A 56 17.30 3.81 -4.31
CA ARG A 56 18.21 3.92 -5.45
C ARG A 56 19.10 5.16 -5.37
N GLN A 57 18.52 6.31 -5.00
CA GLN A 57 19.24 7.56 -4.88
C GLN A 57 20.21 7.57 -3.69
N ALA A 58 19.80 7.03 -2.54
CA ALA A 58 20.65 6.87 -1.36
C ALA A 58 21.87 6.00 -1.66
N LYS A 59 21.68 4.86 -2.36
CA LYS A 59 22.79 4.01 -2.82
C LYS A 59 23.72 4.74 -3.79
N LYS A 60 23.17 5.52 -4.74
CA LYS A 60 23.97 6.31 -5.69
C LYS A 60 24.86 7.35 -5.00
N ASN A 61 24.37 7.91 -3.89
CA ASN A 61 25.07 8.93 -3.12
C ASN A 61 25.89 8.36 -1.94
N ASN A 62 26.03 7.02 -1.82
CA ASN A 62 26.70 6.34 -0.70
C ASN A 62 26.19 6.75 0.69
N ILE A 63 24.91 7.09 0.80
CA ILE A 63 24.31 7.50 2.08
C ILE A 63 24.04 6.24 2.92
N SER A 64 24.62 6.18 4.11
CA SER A 64 24.38 5.08 5.05
C SER A 64 22.99 5.19 5.68
N LEU A 65 22.39 4.04 6.02
CA LEU A 65 21.12 3.99 6.73
C LEU A 65 21.21 4.71 8.08
N ASP A 66 22.35 4.63 8.76
CA ASP A 66 22.56 5.25 10.07
C ASP A 66 22.62 6.78 9.98
N GLU A 67 23.29 7.31 8.96
CA GLU A 67 23.34 8.76 8.69
C GLU A 67 21.94 9.29 8.38
N LEU A 68 21.19 8.55 7.54
CA LEU A 68 19.83 8.91 7.19
C LEU A 68 18.89 8.96 8.41
N LEU A 69 18.97 7.93 9.26
CA LEU A 69 18.14 7.84 10.47
C LEU A 69 18.56 8.88 11.53
N GLY A 70 19.85 9.25 11.56
CA GLY A 70 20.36 10.36 12.35
C GLY A 70 19.72 11.69 11.96
N ASP A 71 19.79 12.03 10.68
CA ASP A 71 19.25 13.27 10.15
C ASP A 71 17.72 13.35 10.27
N LEU A 72 17.01 12.25 10.00
CA LEU A 72 15.55 12.20 10.15
C LEU A 72 15.09 12.47 11.59
N LYS A 73 15.85 12.04 12.61
CA LYS A 73 15.56 12.36 14.01
C LYS A 73 15.72 13.84 14.32
N THR A 74 16.63 14.53 13.64
CA THR A 74 16.82 15.99 13.79
C THR A 74 15.73 16.78 13.08
N LEU A 75 15.34 16.35 11.86
CA LEU A 75 14.27 16.97 11.07
C LEU A 75 12.89 16.82 11.72
N ARG A 76 12.63 15.71 12.44
CA ARG A 76 11.36 15.48 13.15
C ARG A 76 11.13 16.39 14.37
N LYS A 77 12.16 17.14 14.80
CA LYS A 77 12.06 18.11 15.92
C LYS A 77 11.77 19.55 15.46
N LYS A 78 11.68 19.78 14.16
CA LYS A 78 11.15 21.01 13.55
C LYS A 78 9.68 20.82 13.20
#